data_AF-A0A318TJR6-F1
#
_entry.id   AF-A0A318TJR6-F1
#
_cell.length_a   1.000
_cell.length_b   1.000
_cell.length_c   1.000
_cell.angle_alpha   90.00
_cell.angle_beta   90.00
_cell.angle_gamma   90.00
#
_symmetry.space_group_name_H-M   'P 1'
#
loop_
_entity.id
_entity.type
_entity.pdbx_description
1 polymer ?
#
loop_
_entity_poly.entity_id
_entity_poly.type
_entity_poly.pdbx_seq_one_letter_code
_entity_poly.pdbx_strand_id
1 'polypeptide(L)'
;MNNEAFLWDTYADQVYTGPSSTQTGYPDAFNKAIGTSFLLDAPNQIVTLSAINTENLDHGGPTWCLEYVSIPAAERTLIDIRNGTLIYSGGYKDGDEFAPIFYLATSPSLSSATYTHIRVSNEGCFQIRDTVTAWAKPDSSIVLEATSHGVIDMELVEEIEVNVKEINILDQARLIIKCWWIALVHGPINITKNAGIFLSSLLASDSGTDAVVFGDTTVTLSENAKGYIEGATFYYGDDVQFTVQDNAEFVFNVGVIAPKIPDSTIRFSLAGAAPKVQINSLLGYPNQPFDFINQTYPEGMFNFVTGAQPNNGKFLIQTNGDHTIPWLVSTRKLIAIDGVPLDPNSDQVDCRIVTDAYLQINLRN
;
A
#
# COMPACT_ATOMS: atom_id res chain seq x y z
N MET A 1 8.77 41.40 -10.54
CA MET A 1 8.51 40.28 -11.48
C MET A 1 7.04 39.96 -11.34
N ASN A 2 6.28 40.11 -12.43
CA ASN A 2 4.85 39.82 -12.40
C ASN A 2 4.69 38.30 -12.25
N ASN A 3 4.01 37.89 -11.18
CA ASN A 3 3.63 36.52 -10.93
C ASN A 3 2.54 36.20 -11.95
N GLU A 4 2.90 35.72 -13.14
CA GLU A 4 1.92 35.19 -14.08
C GLU A 4 1.27 33.99 -13.37
N ALA A 5 0.03 34.18 -12.93
CA ALA A 5 -0.76 33.12 -12.34
C ALA A 5 -0.81 31.97 -13.33
N PHE A 6 -0.52 30.75 -12.86
CA PHE A 6 -0.68 29.57 -13.69
C PHE A 6 -2.13 29.52 -14.20
N LEU A 7 -2.30 29.54 -15.51
CA LEU A 7 -3.62 29.51 -16.14
C LEU A 7 -4.09 28.06 -16.17
N TRP A 8 -5.05 27.75 -15.31
CA TRP A 8 -5.77 26.49 -15.32
C TRP A 8 -6.71 26.46 -16.53
N ASP A 9 -6.44 25.57 -17.50
CA ASP A 9 -7.31 25.33 -18.65
C ASP A 9 -7.99 23.96 -18.49
N THR A 10 -9.31 23.96 -18.32
CA THR A 10 -10.11 22.75 -18.13
C THR A 10 -10.27 21.91 -19.41
N TYR A 11 -9.78 22.38 -20.56
CA TYR A 11 -9.94 21.72 -21.87
C TYR A 11 -8.63 21.29 -22.53
N ALA A 12 -7.48 21.66 -21.97
CA ALA A 12 -6.16 21.33 -22.52
C ALA A 12 -5.34 20.47 -21.56
N ASP A 13 -4.31 19.78 -22.10
CA ASP A 13 -3.27 19.18 -21.28
C ASP A 13 -2.52 20.25 -20.50
N GLN A 14 -2.22 19.95 -19.25
CA GLN A 14 -1.70 20.93 -18.31
C GLN A 14 -0.22 20.64 -18.02
N VAL A 15 0.64 21.61 -18.34
CA VAL A 15 2.09 21.49 -18.15
C VAL A 15 2.58 22.60 -17.23
N TYR A 16 3.02 22.21 -16.03
CA TYR A 16 3.63 23.10 -15.06
C TYR A 16 5.14 22.91 -15.05
N THR A 17 5.86 23.76 -15.79
CA THR A 17 7.34 23.81 -15.82
C THR A 17 7.89 25.12 -15.26
N GLY A 18 7.02 25.93 -14.64
CA GLY A 18 7.30 27.34 -14.37
C GLY A 18 8.32 27.57 -13.25
N PRO A 19 9.09 28.68 -13.31
CA PRO A 19 9.91 29.18 -12.19
C PRO A 19 9.06 29.89 -11.12
N SER A 20 7.73 29.90 -11.31
CA SER A 20 6.70 30.56 -10.53
C SER A 20 6.55 29.88 -9.18
N SER A 21 6.45 30.72 -8.14
CA SER A 21 6.19 30.35 -6.75
C SER A 21 5.09 29.28 -6.61
N THR A 22 5.06 28.61 -5.46
CA THR A 22 3.94 27.78 -5.00
C THR A 22 2.59 28.29 -5.48
N GLN A 23 1.80 27.42 -6.11
CA GLN A 23 0.47 27.72 -6.62
C GLN A 23 -0.60 27.00 -5.80
N THR A 24 -1.74 27.64 -5.61
CA THR A 24 -2.95 27.00 -5.09
C THR A 24 -4.05 27.17 -6.11
N GLY A 25 -4.63 26.06 -6.55
CA GLY A 25 -5.77 26.01 -7.46
C GLY A 25 -6.91 25.20 -6.88
N TYR A 26 -8.05 25.24 -7.57
CA TYR A 26 -9.18 24.38 -7.27
C TYR A 26 -9.10 23.12 -8.14
N PRO A 27 -9.42 21.94 -7.60
CA PRO A 27 -9.46 20.72 -8.40
C PRO A 27 -10.35 20.80 -9.65
N ASP A 28 -11.39 21.63 -9.67
CA ASP A 28 -12.27 21.80 -10.83
C ASP A 28 -11.69 22.67 -11.95
N ALA A 29 -10.61 23.38 -11.66
CA ALA A 29 -9.85 24.09 -12.68
C ALA A 29 -8.96 23.11 -13.50
N PHE A 30 -8.95 21.83 -13.12
CA PHE A 30 -8.17 20.80 -13.77
C PHE A 30 -8.90 20.17 -14.95
N ASN A 31 -8.19 19.89 -16.05
CA ASN A 31 -8.73 19.09 -17.13
C ASN A 31 -8.77 17.61 -16.72
N LYS A 32 -9.99 17.13 -16.44
CA LYS A 32 -10.25 15.76 -16.00
C LYS A 32 -10.78 14.88 -17.13
N ALA A 33 -10.78 15.35 -18.38
CA ALA A 33 -11.26 14.57 -19.50
C ALA A 33 -10.39 13.33 -19.71
N ILE A 34 -10.99 12.32 -20.35
CA ILE A 34 -10.31 11.07 -20.65
C ILE A 34 -9.17 11.31 -21.64
N GLY A 35 -8.04 10.62 -21.45
CA GLY A 35 -6.88 10.70 -22.35
C GLY A 35 -6.03 11.97 -22.19
N THR A 36 -6.36 12.84 -21.24
CA THR A 36 -5.59 14.06 -20.96
C THR A 36 -4.45 13.80 -20.01
N SER A 37 -3.51 14.74 -19.98
CA SER A 37 -2.34 14.67 -19.11
C SER A 37 -2.12 15.92 -18.30
N PHE A 38 -1.58 15.71 -17.10
CA PHE A 38 -0.91 16.73 -16.31
C PHE A 38 0.54 16.38 -16.10
N LEU A 39 1.40 17.35 -16.35
CA LEU A 39 2.83 17.27 -16.11
C LEU A 39 3.24 18.34 -15.09
N LEU A 40 3.81 17.92 -13.96
CA LEU A 40 4.50 18.79 -13.02
C LEU A 40 6.01 18.53 -13.12
N ASP A 41 6.75 19.46 -13.70
CA ASP A 41 8.21 19.42 -13.85
C ASP A 41 8.83 20.77 -13.44
N ALA A 42 8.66 21.10 -12.16
CA ALA A 42 9.12 22.35 -11.57
C ALA A 42 9.80 22.08 -10.21
N PRO A 43 11.13 21.89 -10.20
CA PRO A 43 11.87 21.62 -8.97
C PRO A 43 11.61 22.64 -7.87
N ASN A 44 11.45 22.17 -6.64
CA ASN A 44 11.17 22.97 -5.44
C ASN A 44 9.82 23.73 -5.42
N GLN A 45 8.96 23.56 -6.42
CA GLN A 45 7.64 24.17 -6.41
C GLN A 45 6.60 23.24 -5.79
N ILE A 46 5.61 23.84 -5.15
CA ILE A 46 4.44 23.14 -4.61
C ILE A 46 3.21 23.60 -5.38
N VAL A 47 2.44 22.67 -5.92
CA VAL A 47 1.12 22.91 -6.49
C VAL A 47 0.10 22.26 -5.57
N THR A 48 -0.79 23.06 -4.99
CA THR A 48 -1.86 22.57 -4.11
C THR A 48 -3.20 22.66 -4.82
N LEU A 49 -3.88 21.52 -4.96
CA LEU A 49 -5.28 21.42 -5.35
C LEU A 49 -6.12 21.39 -4.07
N SER A 50 -6.74 22.51 -3.71
CA SER A 50 -7.50 22.67 -2.47
C SER A 50 -9.01 22.61 -2.72
N ALA A 51 -9.71 21.69 -2.05
CA ALA A 51 -11.17 21.56 -2.11
C ALA A 51 -11.92 22.33 -1.00
N ILE A 52 -11.21 23.05 -0.11
CA ILE A 52 -11.70 23.68 1.13
C ILE A 52 -12.89 24.66 0.95
N ASN A 53 -13.11 25.24 -0.24
CA ASN A 53 -14.08 26.34 -0.46
C ASN A 53 -15.13 26.07 -1.56
N THR A 54 -15.45 24.81 -1.82
CA THR A 54 -16.47 24.50 -2.84
C THR A 54 -17.84 24.36 -2.19
N GLU A 55 -18.58 25.47 -2.13
CA GLU A 55 -19.95 25.55 -1.57
C GLU A 55 -21.00 24.67 -2.30
N ASN A 56 -20.60 23.94 -3.35
CA ASN A 56 -21.47 23.16 -4.24
C ASN A 56 -20.98 21.72 -4.51
N LEU A 57 -20.24 21.08 -3.59
CA LEU A 57 -20.00 19.63 -3.71
C LEU A 57 -21.23 18.86 -3.25
N ASP A 58 -22.31 18.91 -4.05
CA ASP A 58 -23.38 17.93 -3.99
C ASP A 58 -22.77 16.55 -4.28
N HIS A 59 -22.37 15.84 -3.22
CA HIS A 59 -21.82 14.47 -3.26
C HIS A 59 -20.62 14.26 -4.20
N GLY A 60 -19.42 14.56 -3.69
CA GLY A 60 -18.18 14.04 -4.26
C GLY A 60 -17.14 15.13 -4.42
N GLY A 61 -15.97 14.93 -3.82
CA GLY A 61 -14.79 15.71 -4.20
C GLY A 61 -14.48 15.57 -5.70
N PRO A 62 -13.42 16.24 -6.19
CA PRO A 62 -12.95 16.04 -7.56
C PRO A 62 -12.81 14.57 -7.91
N THR A 63 -13.72 14.14 -8.77
CA THR A 63 -13.69 12.85 -9.44
C THR A 63 -12.97 13.06 -10.75
N TRP A 64 -11.88 12.31 -10.94
CA TRP A 64 -11.18 12.30 -12.21
C TRP A 64 -11.90 11.38 -13.18
N CYS A 65 -12.06 11.84 -14.42
CA CYS A 65 -12.61 11.11 -15.56
C CYS A 65 -14.14 10.96 -15.68
N LEU A 66 -15.02 11.71 -14.99
CA LEU A 66 -16.50 11.48 -14.85
C LEU A 66 -17.38 11.07 -16.07
N GLU A 67 -16.89 11.00 -17.30
CA GLU A 67 -17.71 10.77 -18.48
C GLU A 67 -18.16 9.30 -18.67
N TYR A 68 -19.46 9.15 -18.95
CA TYR A 68 -20.19 7.88 -19.12
C TYR A 68 -19.97 7.25 -20.51
N VAL A 69 -18.73 6.95 -20.89
CA VAL A 69 -18.45 6.37 -22.22
C VAL A 69 -17.49 5.18 -22.08
N SER A 70 -17.69 4.13 -22.87
CA SER A 70 -16.72 3.03 -22.96
C SER A 70 -15.48 3.51 -23.72
N ILE A 71 -14.32 3.51 -23.06
CA ILE A 71 -13.08 4.07 -23.61
C ILE A 71 -12.16 2.94 -24.08
N PRO A 72 -11.50 3.05 -25.24
CA PRO A 72 -10.38 2.19 -25.59
C PRO A 72 -9.22 2.33 -24.58
N ALA A 73 -8.55 1.24 -24.21
CA ALA A 73 -7.47 1.21 -23.20
C ALA A 73 -6.24 2.13 -23.48
N ALA A 74 -6.20 2.79 -24.64
CA ALA A 74 -5.14 3.70 -25.08
C ALA A 74 -5.32 5.15 -24.59
N GLU A 75 -6.48 5.53 -24.07
CA GLU A 75 -6.79 6.92 -23.67
C GLU A 75 -6.82 7.06 -22.14
N ARG A 76 -5.65 6.90 -21.51
CA ARG A 76 -5.52 7.00 -20.05
C ARG A 76 -5.33 8.44 -19.61
N THR A 77 -5.95 8.82 -18.49
CA THR A 77 -5.63 10.11 -17.85
C THR A 77 -4.33 9.94 -17.05
N LEU A 78 -3.35 10.78 -17.34
CA LEU A 78 -2.01 10.70 -16.77
C LEU A 78 -1.74 11.89 -15.83
N ILE A 79 -1.34 11.60 -14.60
CA ILE A 79 -0.77 12.57 -13.67
C ILE A 79 0.72 12.24 -13.55
N ASP A 80 1.58 12.99 -14.26
CA ASP A 80 3.04 12.81 -14.32
C ASP A 80 3.73 13.91 -13.49
N ILE A 81 4.33 13.54 -12.35
CA ILE A 81 5.01 14.46 -11.44
C ILE A 81 6.50 14.12 -11.45
N ARG A 82 7.27 14.86 -12.24
CA ARG A 82 8.70 14.62 -12.43
C ARG A 82 9.57 15.37 -11.45
N ASN A 83 9.21 16.61 -11.11
CA ASN A 83 9.93 17.45 -10.17
C ASN A 83 8.96 18.43 -9.51
N GLY A 84 9.11 18.65 -8.20
CA GLY A 84 8.18 19.45 -7.40
C GLY A 84 7.14 18.59 -6.67
N THR A 85 6.22 19.23 -5.96
CA THR A 85 5.23 18.56 -5.12
C THR A 85 3.82 18.90 -5.58
N LEU A 86 3.01 17.91 -5.93
CA LEU A 86 1.56 18.04 -6.06
C LEU A 86 0.90 17.62 -4.76
N ILE A 87 0.10 18.50 -4.17
CA ILE A 87 -0.69 18.23 -2.97
C ILE A 87 -2.17 18.31 -3.33
N TYR A 88 -2.92 17.25 -3.07
CA TYR A 88 -4.36 17.30 -2.98
C TYR A 88 -4.77 17.46 -1.50
N SER A 89 -5.54 18.51 -1.20
CA SER A 89 -6.02 18.80 0.15
C SER A 89 -7.54 18.99 0.15
N GLY A 90 -8.23 18.13 0.88
CA GLY A 90 -9.69 18.06 0.89
C GLY A 90 -10.35 19.18 1.68
N GLY A 91 -9.86 19.47 2.89
CA GLY A 91 -10.54 20.36 3.82
C GLY A 91 -11.68 19.68 4.56
N TYR A 92 -11.42 19.15 5.76
CA TYR A 92 -12.49 18.71 6.65
C TYR A 92 -13.25 19.93 7.19
N LYS A 93 -14.57 20.00 6.98
CA LYS A 93 -15.43 21.00 7.63
C LYS A 93 -16.23 20.30 8.73
N ASP A 94 -15.84 20.57 9.97
CA ASP A 94 -16.46 20.01 11.17
C ASP A 94 -17.94 20.41 11.24
N GLY A 95 -18.85 19.43 11.28
CA GLY A 95 -20.29 19.64 11.54
C GLY A 95 -21.25 19.50 10.35
N ASP A 96 -20.77 19.38 9.10
CA ASP A 96 -21.59 19.02 7.94
C ASP A 96 -21.06 17.71 7.34
N GLU A 97 -21.92 16.74 6.97
CA GLU A 97 -21.58 15.40 6.40
C GLU A 97 -20.73 15.42 5.10
N PHE A 98 -20.26 16.58 4.66
CA PHE A 98 -19.54 16.76 3.41
C PHE A 98 -18.04 16.59 3.61
N ALA A 99 -17.67 15.32 3.52
CA ALA A 99 -16.33 14.80 3.52
C ALA A 99 -15.72 14.91 2.12
N PRO A 100 -14.67 15.71 1.86
CA PRO A 100 -13.99 15.73 0.57
C PRO A 100 -13.32 14.38 0.30
N ILE A 101 -13.67 13.77 -0.83
CA ILE A 101 -13.20 12.45 -1.24
C ILE A 101 -12.21 12.59 -2.39
N PHE A 102 -11.08 11.91 -2.32
CA PHE A 102 -10.19 11.73 -3.47
C PHE A 102 -10.65 10.49 -4.26
N TYR A 103 -11.09 10.70 -5.50
CA TYR A 103 -11.52 9.62 -6.38
C TYR A 103 -10.64 9.50 -7.62
N LEU A 104 -9.93 8.38 -7.73
CA LEU A 104 -9.31 7.93 -8.99
C LEU A 104 -10.29 7.02 -9.74
N ALA A 105 -11.49 7.53 -10.04
CA ALA A 105 -12.53 6.78 -10.73
C ALA A 105 -13.71 7.64 -11.18
N THR A 106 -14.42 7.13 -12.18
CA THR A 106 -15.81 7.50 -12.47
C THR A 106 -16.80 6.68 -11.68
N SER A 107 -17.98 7.27 -11.47
CA SER A 107 -19.24 6.72 -10.96
C SER A 107 -19.27 5.20 -10.66
N PRO A 108 -19.71 4.79 -9.44
CA PRO A 108 -19.81 3.39 -9.02
C PRO A 108 -20.74 2.50 -9.88
N SER A 109 -21.42 3.06 -10.87
CA SER A 109 -22.37 2.37 -11.75
C SER A 109 -21.79 1.80 -13.05
N LEU A 110 -20.53 2.12 -13.39
CA LEU A 110 -19.92 1.69 -14.66
C LEU A 110 -18.88 0.59 -14.46
N SER A 111 -19.10 -0.52 -15.16
CA SER A 111 -18.17 -1.65 -15.29
C SER A 111 -17.09 -1.43 -16.36
N SER A 112 -17.03 -0.24 -16.97
CA SER A 112 -16.08 0.08 -18.03
C SER A 112 -14.89 0.88 -17.50
N ALA A 113 -13.73 0.24 -17.53
CA ALA A 113 -12.42 0.70 -17.12
C ALA A 113 -12.08 2.16 -17.48
N THR A 114 -11.95 3.01 -16.46
CA THR A 114 -11.17 4.25 -16.56
C THR A 114 -9.83 4.06 -15.87
N TYR A 115 -8.77 4.41 -16.59
CA TYR A 115 -7.38 4.21 -16.19
C TYR A 115 -6.78 5.54 -15.75
N THR A 116 -6.77 5.84 -14.45
CA THR A 116 -5.89 6.93 -13.96
C THR A 116 -4.52 6.36 -13.66
N HIS A 117 -3.49 6.94 -14.27
CA HIS A 117 -2.10 6.58 -13.99
C HIS A 117 -1.43 7.74 -13.26
N ILE A 118 -1.00 7.50 -12.02
CA ILE A 118 -0.14 8.43 -11.30
C ILE A 118 1.29 7.94 -11.45
N ARG A 119 2.12 8.74 -12.09
CA ARG A 119 3.57 8.53 -12.17
C ARG A 119 4.27 9.64 -11.41
N VAL A 120 5.15 9.28 -10.50
CA VAL A 120 6.04 10.22 -9.80
C VAL A 120 7.47 9.77 -10.02
N SER A 121 8.32 10.66 -10.50
CA SER A 121 9.72 10.36 -10.86
C SER A 121 10.68 11.40 -10.31
N ASN A 122 11.98 11.19 -10.51
CA ASN A 122 13.10 12.03 -10.00
C ASN A 122 12.89 12.45 -8.53
N GLU A 123 12.80 13.76 -8.25
CA GLU A 123 12.55 14.35 -6.93
C GLU A 123 11.08 14.78 -6.77
N GLY A 124 10.19 14.30 -7.63
CA GLY A 124 8.76 14.55 -7.57
C GLY A 124 8.12 14.02 -6.29
N CYS A 125 7.05 14.69 -5.85
CA CYS A 125 6.26 14.26 -4.71
C CYS A 125 4.76 14.40 -4.99
N PHE A 126 3.99 13.35 -4.66
CA PHE A 126 2.54 13.36 -4.68
C PHE A 126 2.00 13.19 -3.26
N GLN A 127 1.08 14.07 -2.84
CA GLN A 127 0.53 14.04 -1.50
C GLN A 127 -1.00 14.14 -1.51
N ILE A 128 -1.64 13.34 -0.67
CA ILE A 128 -3.05 13.46 -0.30
C ILE A 128 -3.12 13.72 1.20
N ARG A 129 -3.78 14.81 1.60
CA ARG A 129 -3.94 15.22 3.00
C ARG A 129 -5.31 15.81 3.25
N ASP A 130 -5.74 15.80 4.51
CA ASP A 130 -6.96 16.49 4.97
C ASP A 130 -8.23 16.08 4.17
N THR A 131 -8.31 14.84 3.71
CA THR A 131 -9.44 14.28 2.94
C THR A 131 -10.08 13.14 3.73
N VAL A 132 -11.40 13.00 3.72
CA VAL A 132 -12.10 12.00 4.55
C VAL A 132 -12.18 10.63 3.90
N THR A 133 -11.92 10.52 2.61
CA THR A 133 -11.85 9.21 1.95
C THR A 133 -10.93 9.32 0.75
N ALA A 134 -10.20 8.26 0.45
CA ALA A 134 -9.49 8.12 -0.81
C ALA A 134 -9.79 6.75 -1.40
N TRP A 135 -10.42 6.73 -2.59
CA TRP A 135 -10.69 5.50 -3.34
C TRP A 135 -9.97 5.53 -4.69
N ALA A 136 -9.29 4.42 -4.98
CA ALA A 136 -8.84 4.08 -6.32
C ALA A 136 -9.61 2.85 -6.81
N LYS A 137 -9.95 2.82 -8.10
CA LYS A 137 -10.68 1.70 -8.74
C LYS A 137 -9.75 0.80 -9.57
N PRO A 138 -10.09 -0.50 -9.76
CA PRO A 138 -9.17 -1.60 -10.13
C PRO A 138 -8.29 -1.37 -11.37
N ASP A 139 -8.61 -0.41 -12.22
CA ASP A 139 -7.85 -0.11 -13.43
C ASP A 139 -6.85 1.06 -13.26
N SER A 140 -6.85 1.73 -12.11
CA SER A 140 -5.88 2.77 -11.78
C SER A 140 -4.52 2.17 -11.44
N SER A 141 -3.44 2.94 -11.57
CA SER A 141 -2.09 2.47 -11.25
C SER A 141 -1.24 3.60 -10.67
N ILE A 142 -0.35 3.23 -9.75
CA ILE A 142 0.57 4.15 -9.09
C ILE A 142 1.99 3.67 -9.35
N VAL A 143 2.82 4.53 -9.92
CA VAL A 143 4.23 4.25 -10.20
C VAL A 143 5.09 5.34 -9.57
N LEU A 144 5.96 4.95 -8.64
CA LEU A 144 6.97 5.80 -8.03
C LEU A 144 8.35 5.29 -8.43
N GLU A 145 9.21 6.14 -8.96
CA GLU A 145 10.57 5.78 -9.41
C GLU A 145 11.63 6.80 -8.99
N ALA A 146 12.91 6.49 -9.24
CA ALA A 146 14.06 7.30 -8.82
C ALA A 146 14.04 7.61 -7.31
N THR A 147 14.02 8.88 -6.91
CA THR A 147 14.01 9.34 -5.51
C THR A 147 12.65 9.92 -5.10
N SER A 148 11.59 9.59 -5.84
CA SER A 148 10.27 10.21 -5.68
C SER A 148 9.49 9.71 -4.46
N HIS A 149 8.58 10.54 -3.97
CA HIS A 149 7.82 10.27 -2.75
C HIS A 149 6.30 10.34 -2.99
N GLY A 150 5.58 9.30 -2.57
CA GLY A 150 4.11 9.32 -2.43
C GLY A 150 3.73 9.36 -0.95
N VAL A 151 2.83 10.25 -0.57
CA VAL A 151 2.33 10.36 0.82
C VAL A 151 0.81 10.47 0.82
N ILE A 152 0.14 9.52 1.47
CA ILE A 152 -1.28 9.62 1.78
C ILE A 152 -1.36 9.68 3.30
N ASP A 153 -1.63 10.87 3.84
CA ASP A 153 -1.65 11.11 5.28
C ASP A 153 -3.00 11.68 5.70
N MET A 154 -3.80 10.83 6.34
CA MET A 154 -5.21 11.09 6.65
C MET A 154 -5.48 10.77 8.11
N GLU A 155 -4.90 11.57 9.02
CA GLU A 155 -4.96 11.34 10.47
C GLU A 155 -6.38 11.42 11.07
N LEU A 156 -7.29 12.13 10.42
CA LEU A 156 -8.65 12.41 10.92
C LEU A 156 -9.73 11.47 10.37
N VAL A 157 -9.35 10.32 9.82
CA VAL A 157 -10.12 9.72 8.73
C VAL A 157 -10.25 8.21 8.82
N GLU A 158 -11.46 7.73 8.52
CA GLU A 158 -11.89 6.35 8.65
C GLU A 158 -11.22 5.40 7.64
N GLU A 159 -11.22 5.69 6.32
CA GLU A 159 -10.91 4.65 5.32
C GLU A 159 -10.17 5.10 4.05
N ILE A 160 -9.19 4.29 3.64
CA ILE A 160 -8.59 4.21 2.30
C ILE A 160 -8.93 2.86 1.69
N GLU A 161 -9.44 2.86 0.46
CA GLU A 161 -9.50 1.68 -0.38
C GLU A 161 -8.73 1.93 -1.68
N VAL A 162 -7.55 1.32 -1.80
CA VAL A 162 -6.75 1.32 -3.03
C VAL A 162 -7.00 -0.01 -3.73
N ASN A 163 -8.02 -0.04 -4.57
CA ASN A 163 -8.25 -1.12 -5.51
C ASN A 163 -7.60 -0.68 -6.83
N VAL A 164 -6.40 -1.15 -7.13
CA VAL A 164 -5.61 -0.67 -8.29
C VAL A 164 -5.09 -1.84 -9.07
N LYS A 165 -4.83 -1.62 -10.34
CA LYS A 165 -4.26 -2.60 -11.24
C LYS A 165 -2.86 -2.99 -10.78
N GLU A 166 -2.07 -2.01 -10.35
CA GLU A 166 -0.73 -2.22 -9.84
C GLU A 166 -0.22 -1.01 -9.05
N ILE A 167 0.65 -1.28 -8.07
CA ILE A 167 1.51 -0.29 -7.43
C ILE A 167 2.96 -0.70 -7.67
N ASN A 168 3.74 0.15 -8.32
CA ASN A 168 5.17 -0.10 -8.54
C ASN A 168 5.99 0.97 -7.82
N ILE A 169 6.89 0.55 -6.94
CA ILE A 169 7.80 1.44 -6.18
C ILE A 169 9.23 0.99 -6.47
N LEU A 170 9.95 1.84 -7.22
CA LEU A 170 11.22 1.48 -7.86
C LEU A 170 12.37 2.35 -7.31
N ASP A 171 13.60 1.88 -7.53
CA ASP A 171 14.84 2.61 -7.22
C ASP A 171 15.01 2.97 -5.73
N GLN A 172 14.86 4.23 -5.35
CA GLN A 172 14.91 4.74 -3.97
C GLN A 172 13.59 5.40 -3.56
N ALA A 173 12.53 5.22 -4.37
CA ALA A 173 11.24 5.85 -4.15
C ALA A 173 10.54 5.31 -2.90
N ARG A 174 9.62 6.10 -2.35
CA ARG A 174 8.92 5.77 -1.09
C ARG A 174 7.43 6.07 -1.17
N LEU A 175 6.61 5.10 -0.75
CA LEU A 175 5.18 5.31 -0.50
C LEU A 175 4.88 5.20 0.99
N ILE A 176 4.23 6.23 1.53
CA ILE A 176 3.75 6.28 2.92
C ILE A 176 2.23 6.41 2.88
N ILE A 177 1.53 5.51 3.56
CA ILE A 177 0.08 5.56 3.73
C ILE A 177 -0.25 5.50 5.23
N LYS A 178 -0.99 6.49 5.72
CA LYS A 178 -1.48 6.58 7.10
C LYS A 178 -2.96 6.96 7.12
N CYS A 179 -3.78 6.12 7.74
CA CYS A 179 -5.21 6.36 8.01
C CYS A 179 -5.71 5.34 9.03
N TRP A 180 -6.99 5.34 9.43
CA TRP A 180 -7.50 4.32 10.37
C TRP A 180 -7.62 2.94 9.70
N TRP A 181 -8.22 2.89 8.51
CA TRP A 181 -8.37 1.67 7.73
C TRP A 181 -7.69 1.77 6.36
N ILE A 182 -6.71 0.90 6.09
CA ILE A 182 -6.04 0.79 4.77
C ILE A 182 -6.50 -0.51 4.12
N ALA A 183 -7.14 -0.46 2.95
CA ALA A 183 -7.43 -1.63 2.13
C ALA A 183 -6.69 -1.57 0.79
N LEU A 184 -5.87 -2.59 0.48
CA LEU A 184 -5.16 -2.75 -0.79
C LEU A 184 -5.64 -4.04 -1.48
N VAL A 185 -6.37 -3.93 -2.60
CA VAL A 185 -7.15 -5.05 -3.16
C VAL A 185 -6.94 -5.21 -4.69
N HIS A 186 -6.96 -6.47 -5.17
CA HIS A 186 -7.04 -6.90 -6.58
C HIS A 186 -5.85 -6.60 -7.52
N GLY A 187 -4.70 -6.14 -7.03
CA GLY A 187 -3.55 -5.88 -7.90
C GLY A 187 -2.18 -6.02 -7.23
N PRO A 188 -1.14 -6.36 -7.99
CA PRO A 188 0.21 -6.53 -7.46
C PRO A 188 0.81 -5.23 -6.92
N ILE A 189 1.61 -5.38 -5.88
CA ILE A 189 2.46 -4.33 -5.31
C ILE A 189 3.90 -4.79 -5.44
N ASN A 190 4.67 -4.12 -6.30
CA ASN A 190 6.07 -4.46 -6.57
C ASN A 190 7.00 -3.40 -6.02
N ILE A 191 7.97 -3.83 -5.21
CA ILE A 191 8.94 -2.96 -4.52
C ILE A 191 10.33 -3.53 -4.77
N THR A 192 11.23 -2.74 -5.35
CA THR A 192 12.53 -3.26 -5.78
C THR A 192 13.66 -2.27 -5.53
N LYS A 193 14.91 -2.71 -5.73
CA LYS A 193 16.14 -1.96 -5.50
C LYS A 193 16.30 -1.53 -4.04
N ASN A 194 16.11 -0.27 -3.72
CA ASN A 194 16.20 0.30 -2.37
C ASN A 194 14.91 1.06 -2.01
N ALA A 195 13.82 0.78 -2.73
CA ALA A 195 12.53 1.42 -2.55
C ALA A 195 11.86 0.98 -1.25
N GLY A 196 10.86 1.75 -0.80
CA GLY A 196 10.18 1.52 0.46
C GLY A 196 8.66 1.69 0.40
N ILE A 197 7.93 0.84 1.11
CA ILE A 197 6.53 1.09 1.49
C ILE A 197 6.38 1.12 3.01
N PHE A 198 5.58 2.06 3.50
CA PHE A 198 5.18 2.17 4.90
C PHE A 198 3.67 2.32 4.98
N LEU A 199 2.99 1.37 5.60
CA LEU A 199 1.56 1.37 5.84
C LEU A 199 1.33 1.44 7.36
N SER A 200 0.58 2.44 7.82
CA SER A 200 0.25 2.59 9.23
C SER A 200 -1.24 2.83 9.40
N SER A 201 -1.92 1.84 9.95
CA SER A 201 -3.24 2.04 10.53
C SER A 201 -3.07 2.79 11.86
N LEU A 202 -3.66 3.98 11.96
CA LEU A 202 -3.62 4.80 13.16
C LEU A 202 -4.73 4.34 14.11
N LEU A 203 -4.45 4.36 15.41
CA LEU A 203 -5.42 3.91 16.42
C LEU A 203 -6.61 4.89 16.49
N ALA A 204 -7.79 4.48 16.03
CA ALA A 204 -9.04 5.16 16.31
C ALA A 204 -9.38 4.94 17.79
N SER A 205 -9.65 6.02 18.52
CA SER A 205 -9.84 5.94 19.97
C SER A 205 -11.00 5.04 20.40
N ASP A 206 -11.98 4.74 19.52
CA ASP A 206 -13.27 4.19 19.95
C ASP A 206 -13.96 3.17 19.02
N SER A 207 -13.50 2.90 17.79
CA SER A 207 -14.32 2.19 16.77
C SER A 207 -13.88 0.79 16.36
N GLY A 208 -12.68 0.32 16.74
CA GLY A 208 -12.20 -1.02 16.34
C GLY A 208 -11.99 -1.19 14.83
N THR A 209 -11.85 -0.09 14.09
CA THR A 209 -11.66 -0.03 12.63
C THR A 209 -10.19 0.11 12.23
N ASP A 210 -9.27 -0.16 13.15
CA ASP A 210 -7.84 0.02 12.92
C ASP A 210 -7.28 -1.22 12.24
N ALA A 211 -7.31 -1.21 10.90
CA ALA A 211 -6.81 -2.34 10.13
C ALA A 211 -6.01 -1.95 8.90
N VAL A 212 -5.04 -2.81 8.58
CA VAL A 212 -4.46 -2.92 7.26
C VAL A 212 -5.00 -4.20 6.63
N VAL A 213 -5.60 -4.08 5.45
CA VAL A 213 -6.33 -5.14 4.75
C VAL A 213 -5.72 -5.38 3.39
N PHE A 214 -5.41 -6.64 3.10
CA PHE A 214 -5.03 -7.09 1.76
C PHE A 214 -6.08 -8.09 1.27
N GLY A 215 -6.49 -8.04 0.01
CA GLY A 215 -7.39 -9.05 -0.57
C GLY A 215 -7.11 -9.26 -2.05
N ASP A 216 -6.92 -10.51 -2.49
CA ASP A 216 -6.51 -10.84 -3.86
C ASP A 216 -5.31 -9.98 -4.32
N THR A 217 -4.27 -9.93 -3.47
CA THR A 217 -3.12 -9.04 -3.64
C THR A 217 -1.83 -9.82 -3.48
N THR A 218 -0.92 -9.66 -4.45
CA THR A 218 0.46 -10.13 -4.35
C THR A 218 1.39 -8.96 -4.07
N VAL A 219 2.20 -9.07 -3.02
CA VAL A 219 3.23 -8.10 -2.67
C VAL A 219 4.61 -8.71 -2.87
N THR A 220 5.44 -8.11 -3.72
CA THR A 220 6.79 -8.60 -4.02
C THR A 220 7.83 -7.56 -3.63
N LEU A 221 8.77 -7.95 -2.77
CA LEU A 221 9.93 -7.16 -2.37
C LEU A 221 11.21 -7.84 -2.86
N SER A 222 12.06 -7.12 -3.58
CA SER A 222 13.30 -7.65 -4.15
C SER A 222 14.50 -6.72 -3.96
N GLU A 223 15.69 -7.25 -4.23
CA GLU A 223 16.98 -6.60 -4.07
C GLU A 223 17.27 -6.16 -2.62
N ASN A 224 17.14 -4.89 -2.26
CA ASN A 224 17.28 -4.35 -0.90
C ASN A 224 16.04 -3.53 -0.48
N ALA A 225 14.89 -3.81 -1.12
CA ALA A 225 13.63 -3.15 -0.83
C ALA A 225 13.18 -3.34 0.63
N LYS A 226 12.38 -2.39 1.12
CA LYS A 226 11.85 -2.41 2.49
C LYS A 226 10.34 -2.26 2.53
N GLY A 227 9.68 -3.13 3.28
CA GLY A 227 8.27 -3.02 3.62
C GLY A 227 8.07 -2.90 5.11
N TYR A 228 7.14 -2.06 5.51
CA TYR A 228 6.73 -1.94 6.89
C TYR A 228 5.21 -1.76 6.99
N ILE A 229 4.58 -2.58 7.82
CA ILE A 229 3.17 -2.49 8.19
C ILE A 229 3.07 -2.29 9.70
N GLU A 230 2.26 -1.34 10.12
CA GLU A 230 1.87 -1.12 11.51
C GLU A 230 0.37 -0.91 11.64
N GLY A 231 -0.24 -1.51 12.66
CA GLY A 231 -1.68 -1.41 12.88
C GLY A 231 -2.17 -2.37 13.96
N ALA A 232 -3.34 -2.09 14.54
CA ALA A 232 -3.92 -2.99 15.54
C ALA A 232 -4.23 -4.36 14.93
N THR A 233 -4.81 -4.37 13.72
CA THR A 233 -5.17 -5.59 13.02
C THR A 233 -4.61 -5.61 11.59
N PHE A 234 -4.15 -6.77 11.16
CA PHE A 234 -3.87 -7.09 9.77
C PHE A 234 -4.88 -8.14 9.31
N TYR A 235 -5.73 -7.76 8.36
CA TYR A 235 -6.66 -8.67 7.71
C TYR A 235 -6.15 -9.10 6.35
N TYR A 236 -6.27 -10.39 6.06
CA TYR A 236 -6.06 -10.93 4.71
C TYR A 236 -7.36 -11.53 4.19
N GLY A 237 -7.69 -11.23 2.94
CA GLY A 237 -8.71 -11.91 2.15
C GLY A 237 -8.10 -13.13 1.45
N ASP A 238 -8.75 -13.53 0.36
CA ASP A 238 -8.33 -14.70 -0.41
C ASP A 238 -7.08 -14.42 -1.25
N ASP A 239 -6.25 -15.45 -1.41
CA ASP A 239 -5.07 -15.49 -2.28
C ASP A 239 -4.07 -14.34 -2.07
N VAL A 240 -3.90 -13.92 -0.81
CA VAL A 240 -2.89 -12.92 -0.45
C VAL A 240 -1.50 -13.56 -0.41
N GLN A 241 -0.56 -13.02 -1.17
CA GLN A 241 0.81 -13.53 -1.21
C GLN A 241 1.84 -12.43 -0.96
N PHE A 242 2.76 -12.66 -0.03
CA PHE A 242 3.96 -11.86 0.16
C PHE A 242 5.16 -12.66 -0.33
N THR A 243 5.95 -12.12 -1.25
CA THR A 243 7.22 -12.70 -1.70
C THR A 243 8.34 -11.73 -1.40
N VAL A 244 9.27 -12.14 -0.53
CA VAL A 244 10.45 -11.34 -0.18
C VAL A 244 11.68 -12.09 -0.65
N GLN A 245 12.51 -11.43 -1.45
CA GLN A 245 13.66 -12.06 -2.08
C GLN A 245 14.93 -11.20 -2.02
N ASP A 246 16.04 -11.79 -2.43
CA ASP A 246 17.37 -11.17 -2.40
C ASP A 246 17.79 -10.77 -0.98
N ASN A 247 18.04 -9.50 -0.68
CA ASN A 247 18.31 -8.97 0.67
C ASN A 247 17.17 -8.06 1.16
N ALA A 248 15.98 -8.18 0.58
CA ALA A 248 14.84 -7.36 0.97
C ALA A 248 14.30 -7.75 2.35
N GLU A 249 13.62 -6.79 2.99
CA GLU A 249 13.07 -6.95 4.33
C GLU A 249 11.62 -6.47 4.40
N PHE A 250 10.75 -7.29 5.02
CA PHE A 250 9.40 -6.89 5.38
C PHE A 250 9.19 -7.04 6.89
N VAL A 251 8.82 -5.95 7.55
CA VAL A 251 8.42 -5.94 8.96
C VAL A 251 6.91 -5.73 9.09
N PHE A 252 6.27 -6.60 9.86
CA PHE A 252 4.91 -6.44 10.34
C PHE A 252 4.97 -6.13 11.83
N ASN A 253 4.36 -5.04 12.25
CA ASN A 253 4.24 -4.63 13.65
C ASN A 253 2.75 -4.50 13.98
N VAL A 254 2.11 -5.63 14.30
CA VAL A 254 0.66 -5.73 14.34
C VAL A 254 0.16 -6.40 15.61
N GLY A 255 -1.05 -6.06 16.06
CA GLY A 255 -1.67 -6.71 17.20
C GLY A 255 -2.15 -8.12 16.86
N VAL A 256 -2.88 -8.27 15.76
CA VAL A 256 -3.45 -9.56 15.29
C VAL A 256 -3.35 -9.69 13.76
N ILE A 257 -3.07 -10.89 13.28
CA ILE A 257 -3.15 -11.33 11.89
C ILE A 257 -4.31 -12.33 11.78
N ALA A 258 -5.36 -11.95 11.06
CA ALA A 258 -6.59 -12.72 10.96
C ALA A 258 -7.16 -12.74 9.53
N PRO A 259 -7.86 -13.80 9.13
CA PRO A 259 -8.59 -13.79 7.87
C PRO A 259 -9.78 -12.81 7.95
N LYS A 260 -10.05 -12.09 6.86
CA LYS A 260 -11.22 -11.19 6.76
C LYS A 260 -12.51 -11.97 6.58
N ILE A 261 -12.45 -13.09 5.86
CA ILE A 261 -13.56 -14.02 5.62
C ILE A 261 -13.09 -15.46 5.88
N PRO A 262 -14.00 -16.40 6.20
CA PRO A 262 -13.63 -17.80 6.36
C PRO A 262 -12.91 -18.36 5.13
N ASP A 263 -11.98 -19.30 5.36
CA ASP A 263 -11.21 -20.00 4.33
C ASP A 263 -10.23 -19.15 3.50
N SER A 264 -10.06 -17.86 3.83
CA SER A 264 -9.05 -17.01 3.22
C SER A 264 -7.63 -17.58 3.37
N THR A 265 -6.83 -17.39 2.32
CA THR A 265 -5.48 -17.93 2.22
C THR A 265 -4.46 -16.80 2.26
N ILE A 266 -3.37 -17.03 2.99
CA ILE A 266 -2.21 -16.15 3.00
C ILE A 266 -0.94 -16.99 2.87
N ARG A 267 0.04 -16.47 2.12
CA ARG A 267 1.37 -17.08 2.01
C ARG A 267 2.47 -16.04 2.09
N PHE A 268 3.45 -16.27 2.94
CA PHE A 268 4.71 -15.55 2.99
C PHE A 268 5.79 -16.46 2.38
N SER A 269 6.43 -15.99 1.30
CA SER A 269 7.48 -16.70 0.59
C SER A 269 8.81 -15.96 0.72
N LEU A 270 9.86 -16.68 1.08
CA LEU A 270 11.24 -16.20 1.03
C LEU A 270 11.95 -16.84 -0.15
N ALA A 271 12.60 -16.07 -1.01
CA ALA A 271 13.28 -16.59 -2.21
C ALA A 271 14.69 -16.01 -2.40
N GLY A 272 15.68 -16.86 -2.75
CA GLY A 272 17.04 -16.44 -3.07
C GLY A 272 17.80 -15.77 -1.90
N ALA A 273 19.11 -15.57 -2.06
CA ALA A 273 20.02 -14.88 -1.13
C ALA A 273 19.70 -14.93 0.39
N ALA A 274 19.27 -13.82 1.01
CA ALA A 274 19.10 -13.68 2.47
C ALA A 274 17.92 -12.75 2.88
N PRO A 275 16.70 -12.93 2.35
CA PRO A 275 15.55 -12.08 2.65
C PRO A 275 15.09 -12.28 4.09
N LYS A 276 14.39 -11.29 4.63
CA LYS A 276 13.91 -11.31 6.00
C LYS A 276 12.45 -10.89 6.07
N VAL A 277 11.63 -11.72 6.73
CA VAL A 277 10.30 -11.32 7.19
C VAL A 277 10.29 -11.36 8.71
N GLN A 278 9.92 -10.25 9.33
CA GLN A 278 9.80 -10.13 10.77
C GLN A 278 8.37 -9.74 11.15
N ILE A 279 7.78 -10.45 12.09
CA ILE A 279 6.41 -10.27 12.55
C ILE A 279 6.45 -10.04 14.06
N ASN A 280 6.13 -8.81 14.47
CA ASN A 280 6.17 -8.33 15.84
C ASN A 280 4.77 -8.07 16.36
N SER A 281 4.62 -8.20 17.66
CA SER A 281 3.45 -7.75 18.41
C SER A 281 3.50 -6.24 18.55
N LEU A 282 2.41 -5.57 18.19
CA LEU A 282 2.26 -4.14 18.44
C LEU A 282 2.35 -3.86 19.95
N LEU A 283 3.11 -2.83 20.33
CA LEU A 283 3.28 -2.46 21.75
C LEU A 283 1.93 -2.14 22.39
N GLY A 284 1.70 -2.67 23.59
CA GLY A 284 0.42 -2.49 24.31
C GLY A 284 -0.66 -3.53 23.95
N TYR A 285 -0.43 -4.38 22.95
CA TYR A 285 -1.30 -5.53 22.66
C TYR A 285 -0.76 -6.76 23.39
N PRO A 286 -1.57 -7.41 24.25
CA PRO A 286 -1.12 -8.56 25.05
C PRO A 286 -1.00 -9.85 24.24
N ASN A 287 -1.60 -9.89 23.06
CA ASN A 287 -1.69 -11.09 22.24
C ASN A 287 -0.52 -11.18 21.26
N GLN A 288 -0.16 -12.40 20.87
CA GLN A 288 0.76 -12.64 19.78
C GLN A 288 0.10 -12.27 18.44
N PRO A 289 0.86 -11.85 17.41
CA PRO A 289 0.31 -11.56 16.10
C PRO A 289 -0.50 -12.72 15.49
N PHE A 290 -0.12 -13.96 15.75
CA PHE A 290 -0.87 -15.15 15.32
C PHE A 290 -1.51 -15.85 16.51
N ASP A 291 -2.79 -16.19 16.40
CA ASP A 291 -3.47 -17.07 17.35
C ASP A 291 -3.40 -18.52 16.85
N PHE A 292 -2.21 -19.13 16.99
CA PHE A 292 -1.99 -20.52 16.58
C PHE A 292 -2.78 -21.54 17.42
N ILE A 293 -3.50 -21.14 18.45
CA ILE A 293 -4.29 -22.05 19.29
C ILE A 293 -5.71 -22.12 18.73
N ASN A 294 -6.37 -20.96 18.63
CA ASN A 294 -7.81 -20.89 18.32
C ASN A 294 -8.12 -20.61 16.85
N GLN A 295 -7.13 -20.18 16.05
CA GLN A 295 -7.32 -19.95 14.61
C GLN A 295 -6.64 -21.04 13.78
N THR A 296 -7.23 -21.32 12.61
CA THR A 296 -6.66 -22.19 11.59
C THR A 296 -5.99 -21.34 10.53
N TYR A 297 -4.75 -21.70 10.18
CA TYR A 297 -3.97 -21.07 9.13
C TYR A 297 -3.69 -22.09 8.02
N PRO A 298 -3.53 -21.65 6.75
CA PRO A 298 -3.29 -22.56 5.64
C PRO A 298 -1.95 -23.31 5.78
N GLU A 299 -1.93 -24.57 5.37
CA GLU A 299 -0.68 -25.34 5.27
C GLU A 299 0.29 -24.63 4.31
N GLY A 300 1.57 -24.62 4.65
CA GLY A 300 2.61 -23.96 3.85
C GLY A 300 2.53 -22.43 3.81
N MET A 301 1.86 -21.79 4.77
CA MET A 301 1.81 -20.33 4.91
C MET A 301 3.21 -19.70 4.95
N PHE A 302 4.19 -20.34 5.58
CA PHE A 302 5.59 -19.93 5.58
C PHE A 302 6.38 -20.77 4.58
N ASN A 303 6.61 -20.23 3.39
CA ASN A 303 7.20 -20.95 2.28
C ASN A 303 8.64 -20.50 2.01
N PHE A 304 9.54 -21.45 1.81
CA PHE A 304 10.88 -21.20 1.29
C PHE A 304 10.91 -21.64 -0.17
N VAL A 305 11.26 -20.72 -1.07
CA VAL A 305 11.45 -21.02 -2.49
C VAL A 305 12.92 -21.36 -2.71
N THR A 306 13.20 -22.56 -3.17
CA THR A 306 14.52 -22.98 -3.62
C THR A 306 14.64 -22.64 -5.10
N GLY A 307 15.79 -22.09 -5.48
CA GLY A 307 16.02 -21.62 -6.84
C GLY A 307 17.50 -21.71 -7.19
N ALA A 308 17.91 -20.92 -8.18
CA ALA A 308 19.30 -20.90 -8.63
C ALA A 308 20.29 -20.38 -7.56
N GLN A 309 19.80 -19.58 -6.60
CA GLN A 309 20.60 -19.09 -5.48
C GLN A 309 20.23 -19.80 -4.16
N PRO A 310 21.21 -20.06 -3.27
CA PRO A 310 20.93 -20.54 -1.92
C PRO A 310 19.98 -19.59 -1.20
N ASN A 311 19.01 -20.17 -0.49
CA ASN A 311 18.04 -19.42 0.30
C ASN A 311 18.48 -19.42 1.77
N ASN A 312 19.12 -18.34 2.21
CA ASN A 312 19.49 -18.06 3.59
C ASN A 312 18.46 -17.14 4.27
N GLY A 313 17.24 -17.11 3.74
CA GLY A 313 16.17 -16.30 4.28
C GLY A 313 15.74 -16.76 5.66
N LYS A 314 15.14 -15.84 6.43
CA LYS A 314 14.60 -16.14 7.76
C LYS A 314 13.26 -15.48 8.01
N PHE A 315 12.38 -16.24 8.65
CA PHE A 315 11.22 -15.70 9.36
C PHE A 315 11.58 -15.48 10.82
N LEU A 316 11.19 -14.33 11.37
CA LEU A 316 11.25 -14.03 12.79
C LEU A 316 9.85 -13.67 13.28
N ILE A 317 9.28 -14.48 14.16
CA ILE A 317 7.91 -14.31 14.65
C ILE A 317 7.97 -14.13 16.15
N GLN A 318 7.42 -13.03 16.66
CA GLN A 318 7.37 -12.76 18.08
C GLN A 318 6.41 -13.72 18.78
N THR A 319 6.88 -14.36 19.85
CA THR A 319 6.16 -15.41 20.58
C THR A 319 5.71 -14.98 21.97
N ASN A 320 6.16 -13.82 22.45
CA ASN A 320 5.91 -13.35 23.81
C ASN A 320 6.24 -14.41 24.89
N GLY A 321 7.28 -15.23 24.68
CA GLY A 321 7.69 -16.28 25.63
C GLY A 321 6.97 -17.62 25.49
N ASP A 322 6.07 -17.77 24.53
CA ASP A 322 5.36 -19.03 24.34
C ASP A 322 6.21 -20.06 23.59
N HIS A 323 6.70 -21.04 24.33
CA HIS A 323 7.51 -22.15 23.82
C HIS A 323 6.68 -23.24 23.13
N THR A 324 5.35 -23.16 23.09
CA THR A 324 4.50 -24.12 22.37
C THR A 324 4.38 -23.81 20.88
N ILE A 325 4.66 -22.57 20.47
CA ILE A 325 4.53 -22.11 19.08
C ILE A 325 5.35 -22.94 18.08
N PRO A 326 6.65 -23.25 18.30
CA PRO A 326 7.41 -24.08 17.35
C PRO A 326 6.72 -25.43 17.07
N TRP A 327 6.13 -26.04 18.10
CA TRP A 327 5.39 -27.30 17.96
C TRP A 327 4.10 -27.11 17.18
N LEU A 328 3.33 -26.04 17.44
CA LEU A 328 2.11 -25.72 16.69
C LEU A 328 2.40 -25.46 15.21
N VAL A 329 3.42 -24.66 14.91
CA VAL A 329 3.85 -24.33 13.53
C VAL A 329 4.23 -25.60 12.76
N SER A 330 4.97 -26.51 13.41
CA SER A 330 5.39 -27.78 12.81
C SER A 330 4.23 -28.76 12.63
N THR A 331 3.48 -29.07 13.68
CA THR A 331 2.39 -30.07 13.64
C THR A 331 1.22 -29.68 12.74
N ARG A 332 0.99 -28.38 12.54
CA ARG A 332 -0.02 -27.86 11.62
C ARG A 332 0.50 -27.67 10.19
N LYS A 333 1.72 -28.14 9.89
CA LYS A 333 2.35 -28.06 8.57
C LYS A 333 2.36 -26.65 7.97
N LEU A 334 2.61 -25.63 8.80
CA LEU A 334 2.60 -24.24 8.35
C LEU A 334 3.84 -23.88 7.53
N ILE A 335 4.89 -24.71 7.56
CA ILE A 335 6.13 -24.49 6.82
C ILE A 335 6.10 -25.31 5.53
N ALA A 336 6.49 -24.70 4.42
CA ALA A 336 6.63 -25.36 3.12
C ALA A 336 7.99 -25.06 2.47
N ILE A 337 8.40 -25.95 1.57
CA ILE A 337 9.50 -25.73 0.62
C ILE A 337 8.92 -25.92 -0.79
N ASP A 338 9.10 -24.91 -1.65
CA ASP A 338 8.59 -24.89 -3.02
C ASP A 338 7.08 -25.18 -3.11
N GLY A 339 6.33 -24.66 -2.13
CA GLY A 339 4.87 -24.84 -2.04
C GLY A 339 4.43 -26.21 -1.50
N VAL A 340 5.36 -27.09 -1.14
CA VAL A 340 5.05 -28.40 -0.54
C VAL A 340 5.16 -28.31 0.99
N PRO A 341 4.05 -28.48 1.74
CA PRO A 341 4.10 -28.49 3.21
C PRO A 341 5.02 -29.58 3.75
N LEU A 342 5.82 -29.23 4.76
CA LEU A 342 6.78 -30.16 5.35
C LEU A 342 6.13 -31.11 6.36
N ASP A 343 6.71 -32.31 6.46
CA ASP A 343 6.43 -33.21 7.58
C ASP A 343 6.93 -32.57 8.90
N PRO A 344 6.19 -32.67 10.01
CA PRO A 344 6.61 -32.13 11.30
C PRO A 344 7.98 -32.62 11.79
N ASN A 345 8.45 -33.78 11.29
CA ASN A 345 9.74 -34.38 11.62
C ASN A 345 10.84 -34.09 10.58
N SER A 346 10.59 -33.23 9.60
CA SER A 346 11.59 -32.84 8.60
C SER A 346 12.80 -32.18 9.27
N ASP A 347 14.00 -32.58 8.84
CA ASP A 347 15.27 -31.98 9.24
C ASP A 347 15.74 -30.87 8.29
N GLN A 348 14.96 -30.55 7.26
CA GLN A 348 15.30 -29.54 6.24
C GLN A 348 15.20 -28.10 6.76
N VAL A 349 14.50 -27.88 7.88
CA VAL A 349 14.27 -26.56 8.46
C VAL A 349 14.75 -26.53 9.91
N ASP A 350 15.38 -25.43 10.30
CA ASP A 350 15.64 -25.07 11.69
C ASP A 350 14.50 -24.16 12.17
N CYS A 351 13.68 -24.68 13.08
CA CYS A 351 12.52 -24.00 13.66
C CYS A 351 12.70 -24.01 15.18
N ARG A 352 13.16 -22.88 15.75
CA ARG A 352 13.53 -22.81 17.17
C ARG A 352 13.34 -21.41 17.75
N ILE A 353 13.21 -21.37 19.07
CA ILE A 353 13.25 -20.13 19.84
C ILE A 353 14.71 -19.68 19.96
N VAL A 354 15.05 -18.49 19.45
CA VAL A 354 16.44 -17.95 19.46
C VAL A 354 16.67 -16.93 20.58
N THR A 355 15.58 -16.34 21.07
CA THR A 355 15.49 -15.55 22.30
C THR A 355 14.14 -15.87 22.91
N ASP A 356 13.94 -15.65 24.22
CA ASP A 356 12.63 -15.87 24.88
C ASP A 356 11.48 -15.04 24.27
N ALA A 357 11.72 -14.25 23.21
CA ALA A 357 10.72 -13.46 22.52
C ALA A 357 10.47 -13.87 21.06
N TYR A 358 11.32 -14.68 20.42
CA TYR A 358 11.21 -14.94 18.97
C TYR A 358 11.39 -16.40 18.59
N LEU A 359 10.46 -16.87 17.74
CA LEU A 359 10.63 -18.03 16.88
C LEU A 359 11.40 -17.60 15.64
N GLN A 360 12.48 -18.32 15.35
CA GLN A 360 13.19 -18.23 14.08
C GLN A 360 12.93 -19.48 13.24
N ILE A 361 12.66 -19.27 11.96
CA ILE A 361 12.51 -20.33 10.96
C ILE A 361 13.47 -20.02 9.80
N ASN A 362 14.34 -20.96 9.45
CA ASN A 362 15.24 -20.87 8.29
C ASN A 362 15.56 -22.27 7.74
N LEU A 363 15.95 -22.37 6.46
CA LEU A 363 16.45 -23.64 5.92
C LEU A 363 17.73 -24.08 6.64
N ARG A 364 17.95 -25.39 6.73
CA ARG A 364 19.25 -25.96 7.09
C ARG A 364 20.07 -26.11 5.82
N ASN A 365 21.24 -25.48 5.79
CA ASN A 365 22.22 -25.61 4.71
C ASN A 365 23.19 -26.75 4.97
#